data_AF-Q9FUW3-F1
#
_entry.id   AF-Q9FUW3-F1
#
_cell.length_a   1.000
_cell.length_b   1.000
_cell.length_c   1.000
_cell.angle_alpha   90.00
_cell.angle_beta   90.00
_cell.angle_gamma   90.00
#
_symmetry.space_group_name_H-M   'P 1'
#
loop_
_entity.id
_entity.type
_entity.pdbx_description
1 polymer ?
#
loop_
_entity_poly.entity_id
_entity_poly.type
_entity_poly.pdbx_seq_one_letter_code
_entity_poly.pdbx_strand_id
1 'polypeptide(L)'
;PVLDTNGKELNPNSSYRIISIGRGALGGDVYLGKSPNSDAPCPDGVFRYNSDVGPSGTPVRFIPLSGGIFEDQLLNIQFNIPTVKLCVSYTIWKVGNLNAYFRTMLLETGGTIGQADNSYFKIVKSSKIGYNLLSCPFTSIICLRCPEDQFCAKVGVVIQNGKRRLALVNENPLDVNFKEV
;
A
#
# COMPACT_ATOMS: atom_id res chain seq x y z
N PRO A 1 -12.45 0.44 13.85
CA PRO A 1 -11.80 1.57 13.16
C PRO A 1 -10.30 1.29 13.10
N VAL A 2 -9.61 1.71 12.05
CA VAL A 2 -8.14 1.60 12.03
C VAL A 2 -7.56 2.73 12.88
N LEU A 3 -6.54 2.43 13.68
CA LEU A 3 -5.92 3.38 14.60
C LEU A 3 -4.51 3.78 14.13
N ASP A 4 -4.15 5.03 14.40
CA ASP A 4 -2.79 5.53 14.25
C ASP A 4 -1.91 5.19 15.48
N THR A 5 -0.64 5.61 15.43
CA THR A 5 0.32 5.40 16.52
C THR A 5 -0.03 6.10 17.83
N ASN A 6 -0.96 7.07 17.82
CA ASN A 6 -1.46 7.77 19.00
C ASN A 6 -2.78 7.16 19.52
N GLY A 7 -3.27 6.08 18.88
CA GLY A 7 -4.54 5.44 19.23
C GLY A 7 -5.77 6.20 18.73
N LYS A 8 -5.60 7.16 17.80
CA LYS A 8 -6.70 7.91 17.19
C LYS A 8 -7.14 7.23 15.89
N GLU A 9 -8.44 7.32 15.60
CA GLU A 9 -9.01 6.77 14.37
C GLU A 9 -8.43 7.44 13.13
N LEU A 10 -8.15 6.64 12.09
CA LEU A 10 -7.72 7.19 10.80
C LEU A 10 -8.84 8.02 10.16
N ASN A 11 -8.47 9.17 9.61
CA ASN A 11 -9.38 10.10 8.94
C ASN A 11 -9.04 10.21 7.44
N PRO A 12 -10.03 10.10 6.53
CA PRO A 12 -9.82 10.26 5.09
C PRO A 12 -9.22 11.60 4.66
N ASN A 13 -9.37 12.64 5.49
CA ASN A 13 -8.84 13.98 5.24
C ASN A 13 -7.44 14.22 5.84
N SER A 14 -6.95 13.29 6.67
CA SER A 14 -5.61 13.32 7.26
C SER A 14 -4.61 12.60 6.36
N SER A 15 -3.33 12.82 6.62
CA SER A 15 -2.23 12.10 5.96
C SER A 15 -1.45 11.28 6.97
N TYR A 16 -0.97 10.13 6.54
CA TYR A 16 -0.26 9.19 7.38
C TYR A 16 1.01 8.71 6.69
N ARG A 17 2.07 8.47 7.46
CA ARG A 17 3.21 7.65 7.01
C ARG A 17 2.92 6.21 7.38
N ILE A 18 3.09 5.31 6.42
CA ILE A 18 3.08 3.87 6.69
C ILE A 18 4.49 3.52 7.18
N ILE A 19 4.60 3.29 8.48
CA ILE A 19 5.88 3.03 9.15
C ILE A 19 6.01 1.55 9.49
N SER A 20 7.25 1.08 9.59
CA SER A 20 7.51 -0.26 10.12
C SER A 20 7.31 -0.32 11.62
N ILE A 21 6.97 -1.50 12.11
CA ILE A 21 6.92 -1.80 13.55
C ILE A 21 8.34 -2.01 14.11
N GLY A 22 9.23 -2.58 13.29
CA GLY A 22 10.63 -2.78 13.65
C GLY A 22 11.42 -1.48 13.64
N ARG A 23 12.48 -1.42 14.46
CA ARG A 23 13.45 -0.32 14.50
C ARG A 23 14.79 -0.73 13.89
N GLY A 24 15.65 0.25 13.60
CA GLY A 24 16.97 0.03 13.01
C GLY A 24 16.89 -0.59 11.62
N ALA A 25 17.65 -1.67 11.40
CA ALA A 25 17.69 -2.37 10.12
C ALA A 25 16.36 -3.03 9.71
N LEU A 26 15.46 -3.31 10.67
CA LEU A 26 14.12 -3.83 10.39
C LEU A 26 13.13 -2.71 10.06
N GLY A 27 13.49 -1.47 10.40
CA GLY A 27 12.71 -0.28 10.14
C GLY A 27 12.68 0.14 8.67
N GLY A 28 12.09 1.31 8.43
CA GLY A 28 12.02 1.94 7.11
C GLY A 28 10.60 2.08 6.60
N ASP A 29 10.21 3.34 6.40
CA ASP A 29 8.88 3.76 6.01
C ASP A 29 8.62 3.54 4.52
N VAL A 30 7.34 3.48 4.15
CA VAL A 30 6.91 3.41 2.76
C VAL A 30 7.09 4.76 2.06
N TYR A 31 7.57 4.73 0.81
CA TYR A 31 7.77 5.92 0.00
C TYR A 31 7.53 5.67 -1.49
N LEU A 32 7.25 6.75 -2.21
CA LEU A 32 7.16 6.75 -3.67
C LEU A 32 8.57 6.83 -4.27
N GLY A 33 8.94 5.84 -5.08
CA GLY A 33 10.25 5.75 -5.71
C GLY A 33 10.16 5.47 -7.21
N LYS A 34 11.21 5.84 -7.94
CA LYS A 34 11.34 5.47 -9.36
C LYS A 34 11.66 3.98 -9.46
N SER A 35 10.82 3.23 -10.19
CA SER A 35 11.10 1.81 -10.44
C SER A 35 12.31 1.67 -11.37
N PRO A 36 13.26 0.78 -11.07
CA PRO A 36 14.29 0.40 -12.02
C PRO A 36 13.62 -0.20 -13.27
N ASN A 37 14.10 0.20 -14.45
CA ASN A 37 13.63 -0.32 -15.75
C ASN A 37 12.14 -0.05 -16.06
N SER A 38 11.52 0.95 -15.41
CA SER A 38 10.20 1.45 -15.80
C SER A 38 10.35 2.61 -16.78
N ASP A 39 9.51 2.60 -17.82
CA ASP A 39 9.33 3.65 -18.82
C ASP A 39 8.29 4.70 -18.39
N ALA A 40 7.77 4.61 -17.15
CA ALA A 40 6.84 5.57 -16.61
C ALA A 40 7.41 7.00 -16.62
N PRO A 41 6.61 8.02 -17.02
CA PRO A 41 7.03 9.42 -17.05
C PRO A 41 7.26 10.01 -15.64
N CYS A 42 6.76 9.33 -14.60
CA CYS A 42 6.82 9.75 -13.21
C CYS A 42 7.30 8.57 -12.34
N PRO A 43 7.79 8.83 -11.11
CA PRO A 43 8.04 7.76 -10.15
C PRO A 43 6.78 6.92 -9.95
N ASP A 44 6.90 5.61 -10.12
CA ASP A 44 5.76 4.71 -10.24
C ASP A 44 5.79 3.55 -9.24
N GLY A 45 6.82 3.46 -8.39
CA GLY A 45 7.02 2.32 -7.51
C GLY A 45 6.73 2.61 -6.05
N VAL A 46 6.12 1.63 -5.38
CA VAL A 46 5.86 1.66 -3.94
C VAL A 46 6.96 0.90 -3.21
N PHE A 47 7.87 1.63 -2.55
CA PHE A 47 9.01 1.06 -1.85
C PHE A 47 8.88 1.28 -0.35
N ARG A 48 9.72 0.60 0.43
CA ARG A 48 10.05 1.02 1.80
C ARG A 48 11.55 1.16 1.97
N TYR A 49 11.98 2.03 2.89
CA TYR A 49 13.41 2.20 3.15
C TYR A 49 14.01 0.94 3.78
N ASN A 50 15.34 0.80 3.64
CA ASN A 50 16.08 -0.34 4.16
C ASN A 50 16.32 -0.26 5.67
N SER A 51 16.14 0.93 6.28
CA SER A 51 16.18 1.17 7.72
C SER A 51 15.38 2.42 8.06
N ASP A 52 15.12 2.64 9.35
CA ASP A 52 14.48 3.86 9.90
C ASP A 52 15.48 5.01 10.18
N VAL A 53 16.78 4.79 9.97
CA VAL A 53 17.82 5.84 10.00
C VAL A 53 17.71 6.77 8.78
N GLY A 54 17.09 6.27 7.71
CA GLY A 54 16.88 7.02 6.48
C GLY A 54 15.80 8.10 6.58
N PRO A 55 15.41 8.69 5.44
CA PRO A 55 14.33 9.66 5.38
C PRO A 55 13.00 9.08 5.87
N SER A 56 12.12 9.95 6.33
CA SER A 56 10.73 9.57 6.60
C SER A 56 9.98 9.22 5.31
N GLY A 57 8.95 8.39 5.44
CA GLY A 57 8.13 7.93 4.31
C GLY A 57 7.36 9.04 3.61
N THR A 58 6.91 8.73 2.39
CA THR A 58 5.98 9.59 1.64
C THR A 58 4.59 9.49 2.28
N PRO A 59 3.96 10.61 2.66
CA PRO A 59 2.60 10.60 3.22
C PRO A 59 1.59 9.93 2.28
N VAL A 60 0.67 9.16 2.84
CA VAL A 60 -0.48 8.59 2.15
C VAL A 60 -1.78 9.10 2.77
N ARG A 61 -2.83 9.12 1.96
CA ARG A 61 -4.23 9.22 2.41
C ARG A 61 -4.97 7.95 2.00
N PHE A 62 -5.94 7.56 2.81
CA PHE A 62 -6.80 6.41 2.56
C PHE A 62 -8.17 6.90 2.08
N ILE A 63 -8.66 6.30 1.02
CA ILE A 63 -9.89 6.72 0.34
C ILE A 63 -10.86 5.52 0.39
N PRO A 64 -11.70 5.41 1.44
CA PRO A 64 -12.68 4.34 1.52
C PRO A 64 -13.75 4.49 0.45
N LEU A 65 -14.39 3.38 0.07
CA LEU A 65 -15.55 3.42 -0.83
C LEU A 65 -16.71 4.26 -0.27
N SER A 66 -16.92 4.22 1.05
CA SER A 66 -17.92 5.00 1.75
C SER A 66 -17.57 5.14 3.23
N GLY A 67 -17.92 6.28 3.83
CA GLY A 67 -17.78 6.50 5.28
C GLY A 67 -16.34 6.66 5.77
N GLY A 68 -16.07 6.08 6.95
CA GLY A 68 -14.77 6.14 7.64
C GLY A 68 -13.78 5.07 7.19
N ILE A 69 -12.63 4.99 7.86
CA ILE A 69 -11.59 3.99 7.57
C ILE A 69 -11.65 2.88 8.63
N PHE A 70 -12.18 1.73 8.23
CA PHE A 70 -12.35 0.57 9.09
C PHE A 70 -11.49 -0.61 8.61
N GLU A 71 -11.22 -1.53 9.55
CA GLU A 71 -10.60 -2.82 9.22
C GLU A 71 -11.52 -3.61 8.28
N ASP A 72 -10.93 -4.45 7.42
CA ASP A 72 -11.62 -5.31 6.44
C ASP A 72 -12.48 -4.58 5.38
N GLN A 73 -12.46 -3.26 5.36
CA GLN A 73 -13.15 -2.44 4.36
C GLN A 73 -12.26 -2.14 3.15
N LEU A 74 -12.86 -2.18 1.96
CA LEU A 74 -12.18 -1.82 0.71
C LEU A 74 -11.93 -0.31 0.63
N LEU A 75 -10.69 0.04 0.30
CA LEU A 75 -10.24 1.40 0.12
C LEU A 75 -9.16 1.51 -0.97
N ASN A 76 -8.98 2.71 -1.50
CA ASN A 76 -7.81 3.05 -2.30
C ASN A 76 -6.75 3.73 -1.43
N ILE A 77 -5.50 3.63 -1.85
CA ILE A 77 -4.36 4.28 -1.19
C ILE A 77 -3.76 5.26 -2.18
N GLN A 78 -3.47 6.48 -1.73
CA GLN A 78 -2.84 7.49 -2.57
C GLN A 78 -1.75 8.20 -1.79
N PHE A 79 -0.58 8.41 -2.40
CA PHE A 79 0.43 9.32 -1.87
C PHE A 79 -0.10 10.76 -1.88
N ASN A 80 -0.18 11.39 -0.71
CA ASN A 80 -0.71 12.73 -0.57
C ASN A 80 0.41 13.77 -0.69
N ILE A 81 0.84 14.03 -1.93
CA ILE A 81 1.91 14.96 -2.26
C ILE A 81 1.53 15.85 -3.45
N PRO A 82 2.01 17.10 -3.51
CA PRO A 82 1.83 17.93 -4.69
C PRO A 82 2.63 17.36 -5.87
N THR A 83 1.99 17.27 -7.03
CA THR A 83 2.63 16.78 -8.27
C THR A 83 2.23 17.68 -9.45
N VAL A 84 2.98 17.58 -10.55
CA VAL A 84 2.55 18.16 -11.83
C VAL A 84 1.32 17.41 -12.35
N LYS A 85 0.48 18.08 -13.16
CA LYS A 85 -0.78 17.51 -13.68
C LYS A 85 -0.62 16.14 -14.35
N LEU A 86 0.51 15.92 -15.03
CA LEU A 86 0.83 14.65 -15.71
C LEU A 86 1.12 13.48 -14.75
N CYS A 87 1.51 13.77 -13.50
CA CYS A 87 1.91 12.75 -12.51
C CYS A 87 0.85 12.47 -11.43
N VAL A 88 -0.35 13.04 -11.56
CA VAL A 88 -1.41 12.88 -10.55
C VAL A 88 -1.81 11.40 -10.41
N SER A 89 -1.94 10.66 -11.51
CA SER A 89 -2.23 9.22 -11.48
C SER A 89 -1.10 8.42 -10.80
N TYR A 90 0.15 8.85 -10.95
CA TYR A 90 1.35 8.26 -10.32
C TYR A 90 1.48 8.56 -8.82
N THR A 91 0.38 8.95 -8.18
CA THR A 91 0.23 8.97 -6.72
C THR A 91 -0.72 7.89 -6.23
N ILE A 92 -1.60 7.38 -7.10
CA ILE A 92 -2.66 6.42 -6.76
C ILE A 92 -2.09 5.01 -6.88
N TRP A 93 -2.17 4.26 -5.80
CA TRP A 93 -1.62 2.90 -5.73
C TRP A 93 -2.39 1.95 -6.64
N LYS A 94 -1.65 1.05 -7.27
CA LYS A 94 -2.18 -0.08 -8.02
C LYS A 94 -1.31 -1.31 -7.85
N VAL A 95 -1.88 -2.46 -8.19
CA VAL A 95 -1.11 -3.68 -8.42
C VAL A 95 -0.68 -3.70 -9.88
N GLY A 96 0.62 -3.89 -10.11
CA GLY A 96 1.20 -4.03 -11.44
C GLY A 96 0.91 -5.38 -12.08
N ASN A 97 1.42 -5.58 -13.30
CA ASN A 97 1.33 -6.87 -13.97
C ASN A 97 2.22 -7.93 -13.31
N LEU A 98 1.99 -9.20 -13.65
CA LEU A 98 2.83 -10.29 -13.19
C LEU A 98 4.29 -10.07 -13.64
N ASN A 99 5.19 -9.94 -12.68
CA ASN A 99 6.62 -9.86 -12.94
C ASN A 99 7.21 -11.28 -12.98
N ALA A 100 7.65 -11.72 -14.16
CA ALA A 100 8.16 -13.08 -14.36
C ALA A 100 9.41 -13.40 -13.52
N TYR A 101 10.25 -12.40 -13.23
CA TYR A 101 11.46 -12.57 -12.43
C TYR A 101 11.13 -12.80 -10.95
N PHE A 102 10.26 -11.96 -10.38
CA PHE A 102 9.84 -12.09 -8.98
C PHE A 102 8.72 -13.12 -8.77
N ARG A 103 8.10 -13.60 -9.85
CA ARG A 103 6.93 -14.50 -9.84
C ARG A 103 5.77 -13.98 -8.98
N THR A 104 5.62 -12.66 -8.96
CA THR A 104 4.56 -11.96 -8.22
C THR A 104 4.25 -10.62 -8.89
N MET A 105 3.21 -9.94 -8.43
CA MET A 105 2.85 -8.59 -8.86
C MET A 105 3.47 -7.57 -7.90
N LEU A 106 4.11 -6.54 -8.46
CA LEU A 106 4.69 -5.45 -7.68
C LEU A 106 3.64 -4.38 -7.40
N LEU A 107 3.74 -3.70 -6.25
CA LEU A 107 2.91 -2.53 -5.99
C LEU A 107 3.49 -1.32 -6.73
N GLU A 108 2.63 -0.62 -7.43
CA GLU A 108 2.92 0.49 -8.34
C GLU A 108 1.99 1.66 -8.05
N THR A 109 2.18 2.75 -8.79
CA THR A 109 1.21 3.83 -8.91
C THR A 109 0.80 4.02 -10.36
N GLY A 110 -0.10 4.96 -10.65
CA GLY A 110 -0.73 5.08 -11.97
C GLY A 110 -2.12 4.42 -11.99
N GLY A 111 -2.71 4.20 -10.82
CA GLY A 111 -4.06 3.67 -10.69
C GLY A 111 -5.15 4.73 -10.84
N THR A 112 -6.38 4.27 -10.66
CA THR A 112 -7.63 5.04 -10.67
C THR A 112 -8.29 4.98 -9.28
N ILE A 113 -9.25 5.89 -9.01
CA ILE A 113 -10.06 5.92 -7.79
C ILE A 113 -11.54 5.84 -8.19
N GLY A 114 -12.34 5.05 -7.47
CA GLY A 114 -13.74 4.77 -7.76
C GLY A 114 -14.08 4.09 -9.10
N GLN A 115 -13.13 3.51 -9.84
CA GLN A 115 -13.38 2.88 -11.15
C GLN A 115 -13.31 1.34 -11.09
N ALA A 116 -13.75 0.67 -12.16
CA ALA A 116 -13.79 -0.79 -12.25
C ALA A 116 -12.40 -1.43 -12.40
N ASP A 117 -11.42 -0.68 -12.91
CA ASP A 117 -10.02 -1.07 -13.07
C ASP A 117 -9.15 -0.74 -11.83
N ASN A 118 -9.78 -0.22 -10.78
CA ASN A 118 -9.11 0.10 -9.53
C ASN A 118 -8.46 -1.11 -8.87
N SER A 119 -7.31 -0.87 -8.25
CA SER A 119 -6.79 -1.76 -7.21
C SER A 119 -7.38 -1.35 -5.86
N TYR A 120 -8.13 -2.25 -5.24
CA TYR A 120 -8.65 -2.07 -3.90
C TYR A 120 -7.75 -2.77 -2.89
N PHE A 121 -7.64 -2.16 -1.72
CA PHE A 121 -6.88 -2.67 -0.60
C PHE A 121 -7.78 -2.80 0.63
N LYS A 122 -7.42 -3.68 1.54
CA LYS A 122 -7.98 -3.75 2.91
C LYS A 122 -6.85 -3.52 3.90
N ILE A 123 -7.18 -2.89 5.02
CA ILE A 123 -6.34 -2.86 6.21
C ILE A 123 -6.89 -3.90 7.16
N VAL A 124 -6.06 -4.84 7.59
CA VAL A 124 -6.46 -5.91 8.50
C VAL A 124 -5.52 -5.95 9.70
N LYS A 125 -6.01 -6.39 10.85
CA LYS A 125 -5.18 -6.52 12.03
C LYS A 125 -4.09 -7.57 11.80
N SER A 126 -2.84 -7.23 12.12
CA SER A 126 -1.75 -8.20 12.06
C SER A 126 -1.94 -9.26 13.15
N SER A 127 -1.50 -10.48 12.89
CA SER A 127 -1.42 -11.54 13.90
C SER A 127 -0.41 -11.25 15.02
N LYS A 128 0.45 -10.24 14.83
CA LYS A 128 1.43 -9.78 15.80
C LYS A 128 0.99 -8.44 16.40
N ILE A 129 1.47 -7.35 15.83
CA ILE A 129 1.25 -5.97 16.29
C ILE A 129 0.93 -5.15 15.04
N GLY A 130 0.11 -4.12 15.18
CA GLY A 130 -0.24 -3.22 14.07
C GLY A 130 -1.14 -3.89 13.04
N TYR A 131 -0.88 -3.59 11.78
CA TYR A 131 -1.76 -3.95 10.66
C TYR A 131 -0.99 -4.60 9.52
N ASN A 132 -1.71 -5.32 8.67
CA ASN A 132 -1.26 -5.74 7.36
C ASN A 132 -2.14 -5.12 6.28
N LEU A 133 -1.57 -4.96 5.09
CA LEU A 133 -2.31 -4.55 3.89
C LEU A 133 -2.61 -5.79 3.05
N LEU A 134 -3.84 -5.90 2.58
CA LEU A 134 -4.26 -6.88 1.59
C LEU A 134 -4.65 -6.17 0.31
N SER A 135 -4.35 -6.77 -0.85
CA SER A 135 -4.85 -6.34 -2.15
C SER A 135 -5.99 -7.25 -2.57
N CYS A 136 -7.16 -6.68 -2.86
CA CYS A 136 -8.36 -7.42 -3.24
C CYS A 136 -8.76 -7.02 -4.67
N PRO A 137 -8.75 -7.95 -5.64
CA PRO A 137 -9.18 -7.63 -7.00
C PRO A 137 -10.69 -7.37 -7.04
N PHE A 138 -11.13 -6.46 -7.92
CA PHE A 138 -12.56 -6.11 -8.06
C PHE A 138 -13.43 -7.31 -8.46
N THR A 139 -12.86 -8.30 -9.16
CA THR A 139 -13.56 -9.55 -9.53
C THR A 139 -14.02 -10.36 -8.31
N SER A 140 -13.39 -10.17 -7.15
CA SER A 140 -13.84 -10.76 -5.88
C SER A 140 -15.15 -10.16 -5.36
N ILE A 141 -15.49 -8.93 -5.78
CA ILE A 141 -16.74 -8.24 -5.42
C ILE A 141 -17.93 -8.82 -6.20
N ILE A 142 -17.68 -9.46 -7.36
CA ILE A 142 -18.72 -10.06 -8.20
C ILE A 142 -19.14 -11.45 -7.69
N CYS A 143 -18.37 -12.07 -6.78
CA CYS A 143 -18.76 -13.36 -6.19
C CYS A 143 -19.52 -13.20 -4.86
N LEU A 144 -20.83 -12.97 -4.93
CA LEU A 144 -21.74 -12.89 -3.76
C LEU A 144 -21.77 -14.13 -2.84
N ARG A 145 -21.16 -15.25 -3.24
CA ARG A 145 -21.16 -16.53 -2.49
C ARG A 145 -19.76 -17.08 -2.19
N CYS A 146 -18.71 -16.34 -2.50
CA CYS A 146 -17.36 -16.75 -2.14
C CYS A 146 -17.04 -16.20 -0.74
N PRO A 147 -16.32 -16.95 0.11
CA PRO A 147 -15.73 -16.39 1.31
C PRO A 147 -14.87 -15.16 0.91
N GLU A 148 -15.12 -14.00 1.51
CA GLU A 148 -14.48 -12.73 1.15
C GLU A 148 -12.94 -12.79 1.19
N ASP A 149 -12.39 -13.72 1.98
CA ASP A 149 -10.96 -13.90 2.19
C ASP A 149 -10.26 -14.74 1.11
N GLN A 150 -11.00 -15.33 0.16
CA GLN A 150 -10.43 -16.33 -0.75
C GLN A 150 -9.62 -15.73 -1.90
N PHE A 151 -9.69 -14.41 -2.14
CA PHE A 151 -9.07 -13.77 -3.29
C PHE A 151 -8.18 -12.56 -2.98
N CYS A 152 -8.14 -12.12 -1.72
CA CYS A 152 -7.24 -11.04 -1.33
C CYS A 152 -5.82 -11.57 -1.11
N ALA A 153 -4.84 -10.93 -1.73
CA ALA A 153 -3.43 -11.28 -1.59
C ALA A 153 -2.75 -10.39 -0.53
N LYS A 154 -1.85 -10.98 0.26
CA LYS A 154 -1.10 -10.22 1.27
C LYS A 154 -0.08 -9.31 0.61
N VAL A 155 0.09 -8.10 1.14
CA VAL A 155 1.15 -7.18 0.73
C VAL A 155 2.37 -7.40 1.61
N GLY A 156 3.50 -7.72 0.98
CA GLY A 156 4.79 -7.94 1.60
C GLY A 156 5.89 -7.19 0.87
N VAL A 157 7.09 -7.77 0.85
CA VAL A 157 8.30 -7.12 0.33
C VAL A 157 9.14 -8.10 -0.48
N VAL A 158 9.65 -7.64 -1.63
CA VAL A 158 10.72 -8.28 -2.38
C VAL A 158 11.92 -7.33 -2.49
N ILE A 159 13.11 -7.86 -2.76
CA ILE A 159 14.32 -7.05 -2.96
C ILE A 159 14.51 -6.81 -4.46
N GLN A 160 14.28 -5.57 -4.89
CA GLN A 160 14.50 -5.12 -6.26
C GLN A 160 15.69 -4.16 -6.29
N ASN A 161 16.79 -4.56 -6.95
CA ASN A 161 18.02 -3.77 -7.06
C ASN A 161 18.52 -3.21 -5.72
N GLY A 162 18.52 -4.04 -4.67
CA GLY A 162 18.96 -3.66 -3.32
C GLY A 162 17.97 -2.79 -2.53
N LYS A 163 16.77 -2.53 -3.07
CA LYS A 163 15.69 -1.79 -2.41
C LYS A 163 14.53 -2.70 -2.06
N ARG A 164 13.87 -2.45 -0.94
CA ARG A 164 12.65 -3.16 -0.51
C ARG A 164 11.44 -2.63 -1.29
N ARG A 165 11.00 -3.39 -2.29
CA ARG A 165 9.83 -3.11 -3.13
C ARG A 165 8.61 -3.82 -2.56
N LEU A 166 7.49 -3.12 -2.39
CA LEU A 166 6.25 -3.78 -1.98
C LEU A 166 5.71 -4.64 -3.13
N ALA A 167 5.21 -5.81 -2.79
CA ALA A 167 4.70 -6.80 -3.73
C ALA A 167 3.67 -7.71 -3.06
N LEU A 168 2.93 -8.47 -3.87
CA LEU A 168 2.05 -9.52 -3.34
C LEU A 168 2.89 -10.71 -2.85
N VAL A 169 2.51 -11.30 -1.72
CA VAL A 169 3.21 -12.44 -1.11
C VAL A 169 2.21 -13.47 -0.59
N ASN A 170 2.64 -14.74 -0.50
CA ASN A 170 1.82 -15.81 0.09
C ASN A 170 1.95 -15.83 1.63
N GLU A 171 3.15 -15.55 2.12
CA GLU A 171 3.55 -15.60 3.52
C GLU A 171 4.31 -14.34 3.92
N ASN A 172 4.43 -14.10 5.23
CA ASN A 172 5.17 -12.97 5.78
C ASN A 172 4.69 -11.60 5.27
N PRO A 173 3.42 -11.23 5.52
CA PRO A 173 2.93 -9.90 5.20
C PRO A 173 3.77 -8.84 5.91
N LEU A 174 3.82 -7.64 5.34
CA LEU A 174 4.47 -6.51 5.98
C LEU A 174 3.61 -6.00 7.14
N ASP A 175 4.16 -6.06 8.35
CA ASP A 175 3.56 -5.47 9.54
C ASP A 175 3.83 -3.95 9.55
N VAL A 176 2.76 -3.16 9.65
CA VAL A 176 2.80 -1.70 9.56
C VAL A 176 2.02 -1.01 10.68
N ASN A 177 2.40 0.23 10.97
CA ASN A 177 1.61 1.19 11.73
C ASN A 177 1.41 2.45 10.90
N PHE A 178 0.43 3.26 11.29
CA PHE A 178 0.11 4.53 10.65
C PHE A 178 0.48 5.68 11.58
N LYS A 179 1.39 6.55 11.15
CA LYS A 179 1.76 7.75 11.92
C LYS A 179 1.18 8.98 11.23
N GLU A 180 0.29 9.71 11.91
CA GLU A 180 -0.26 10.97 11.39
C GLU A 180 0.88 11.95 11.07
N VAL A 181 0.78 12.63 9.92
CA VAL A 181 1.84 13.48 9.33
C VAL A 181 1.83 14.87 9.93
#